data_AF-A0A349JLI1-F1
#
_entry.id   AF-A0A349JLI1-F1
#
_cell.length_a   1.000
_cell.length_b   1.000
_cell.length_c   1.000
_cell.angle_alpha   90.00
_cell.angle_beta   90.00
_cell.angle_gamma   90.00
#
_symmetry.space_group_name_H-M   'P 1'
#
loop_
_entity.id
_entity.type
_entity.pdbx_description
1 polymer ?
#
loop_
_entity_poly.entity_id
_entity_poly.type
_entity_poly.pdbx_seq_one_letter_code
_entity_poly.pdbx_strand_id
1 'polypeptide(L)'
;MPQTLTESRQLLQEFEFNKLFVQKLGWDNPSSHKILSAEIEGETYYRKAIAQLLGVVVYEITSASGNIPNATQRLIIYREIVQISAENLLIFIDKKRTKCLWYWVKREGIKLYPRDHVYVKREPCDLLLSKVTALKVELAELETLSVIDVAQRLQSGLDVERVTKKFFEEFKQQHVEFLSVISGIDKETDRRWYTSVLLNRLMFVYFLQRKGFIDSGKMLYLQEKLAESKQRGTDLFYSQFLKTLFFEGFAKPLDLREEGVKELIGDIKYLNGGLFLEHPIEQNYPNIAIPDAAFEKILDLFAGYSWNLDDTVGGKENEINPAVLGYIFEKYINQKAFGAYYTRPEITEYLCDRTINKLILDRVNQSLNSSNSSSPLTK
;
A
#
# COMPACT_ATOMS: atom_id res chain seq x y z
N MET A 1 -12.59 13.78 0.99
CA MET A 1 -11.98 13.23 2.21
C MET A 1 -13.08 13.08 3.25
N PRO A 2 -13.28 11.89 3.85
CA PRO A 2 -13.92 11.86 5.15
C PRO A 2 -13.10 12.80 6.05
N GLN A 3 -13.76 13.76 6.72
CA GLN A 3 -13.12 14.80 7.55
C GLN A 3 -12.02 14.25 8.47
N THR A 4 -12.18 13.00 8.90
CA THR A 4 -11.29 12.25 9.77
C THR A 4 -9.85 12.08 9.25
N LEU A 5 -9.60 11.79 7.97
CA LEU A 5 -8.25 11.53 7.45
C LEU A 5 -7.43 12.82 7.25
N THR A 6 -8.06 13.90 6.78
CA THR A 6 -7.44 15.23 6.69
C THR A 6 -7.03 15.73 8.07
N GLU A 7 -7.92 15.57 9.04
CA GLU A 7 -7.69 16.02 10.41
C GLU A 7 -6.62 15.15 11.10
N SER A 8 -6.63 13.82 10.90
CA SER A 8 -5.55 12.95 11.38
C SER A 8 -4.18 13.36 10.83
N ARG A 9 -4.10 13.70 9.54
CA ARG A 9 -2.89 14.22 8.92
C ARG A 9 -2.42 15.50 9.59
N GLN A 10 -3.32 16.46 9.77
CA GLN A 10 -2.99 17.73 10.40
C GLN A 10 -2.49 17.52 11.83
N LEU A 11 -3.20 16.72 12.64
CA LEU A 11 -2.80 16.41 14.02
C LEU A 11 -1.43 15.71 14.06
N LEU A 12 -1.15 14.81 13.13
CA LEU A 12 0.16 14.16 13.02
C LEU A 12 1.26 15.16 12.64
N GLN A 13 1.01 16.08 11.71
CA GLN A 13 1.98 17.11 11.29
C GLN A 13 2.23 18.17 12.36
N GLU A 14 1.22 18.45 13.18
CA GLU A 14 1.31 19.41 14.29
C GLU A 14 1.92 18.79 15.56
N PHE A 15 2.10 17.46 15.58
CA PHE A 15 2.52 16.66 16.73
C PHE A 15 1.49 16.71 17.87
N GLU A 16 0.22 16.78 17.53
CA GLU A 16 -0.93 16.76 18.45
C GLU A 16 -1.35 15.30 18.71
N PHE A 17 -0.42 14.49 19.20
CA PHE A 17 -0.58 13.03 19.26
C PHE A 17 -1.72 12.57 20.18
N ASN A 18 -1.94 13.21 21.34
CA ASN A 18 -3.08 12.88 22.19
C ASN A 18 -4.42 13.03 21.43
N LYS A 19 -4.61 14.14 20.72
CA LYS A 19 -5.82 14.36 19.91
C LYS A 19 -5.93 13.35 18.79
N LEU A 20 -4.81 13.02 18.13
CA LEU A 20 -4.78 12.00 17.08
C LEU A 20 -5.30 10.65 17.61
N PHE A 21 -4.73 10.16 18.70
CA PHE A 21 -5.13 8.89 19.30
C PHE A 21 -6.58 8.91 19.81
N VAL A 22 -6.95 9.91 20.59
CA VAL A 22 -8.25 9.95 21.26
C VAL A 22 -9.39 10.28 20.29
N GLN A 23 -9.21 11.30 19.45
CA GLN A 23 -10.30 11.80 18.61
C GLN A 23 -10.41 11.08 17.27
N LYS A 24 -9.33 10.45 16.79
CA LYS A 24 -9.31 9.84 15.45
C LYS A 24 -9.10 8.34 15.44
N LEU A 25 -8.38 7.80 16.42
CA LEU A 25 -8.09 6.37 16.49
C LEU A 25 -9.00 5.63 17.48
N GLY A 26 -9.84 6.34 18.25
CA GLY A 26 -10.75 5.70 19.21
C GLY A 26 -10.06 5.16 20.46
N TRP A 27 -8.91 5.75 20.84
CA TRP A 27 -8.21 5.41 22.08
C TRP A 27 -8.73 6.26 23.25
N ASP A 28 -8.47 5.81 24.47
CA ASP A 28 -8.85 6.54 25.67
C ASP A 28 -7.77 7.54 26.08
N ASN A 29 -8.19 8.57 26.83
CA ASN A 29 -7.25 9.39 27.57
C ASN A 29 -6.54 8.54 28.63
N PRO A 30 -5.25 8.80 28.88
CA PRO A 30 -4.50 8.08 29.89
C PRO A 30 -5.05 8.36 31.29
N SER A 31 -4.94 7.39 32.19
CA SER A 31 -5.39 7.51 33.59
C SER A 31 -4.69 8.65 34.35
N SER A 32 -3.51 9.09 33.89
CA SER A 32 -2.77 10.22 34.45
C SER A 32 -1.97 10.95 33.37
N HIS A 33 -2.01 12.28 33.41
CA HIS A 33 -1.21 13.16 32.54
C HIS A 33 0.07 13.66 33.21
N LYS A 34 0.44 13.08 34.37
CA LYS A 34 1.62 13.48 35.12
C LYS A 34 2.89 13.21 34.30
N ILE A 35 3.74 14.23 34.18
CA ILE A 35 5.06 14.09 33.60
C ILE A 35 5.98 13.49 34.68
N LEU A 36 6.67 12.41 34.34
CA LEU A 36 7.61 11.72 35.21
C LEU A 36 9.00 11.77 34.57
N SER A 37 10.02 12.08 35.37
CA SER A 37 11.40 12.10 34.91
C SER A 37 12.15 10.84 35.33
N ALA A 38 13.08 10.39 34.50
CA ALA A 38 14.06 9.36 34.81
C ALA A 38 15.45 9.80 34.30
N GLU A 39 16.49 9.48 35.05
CA GLU A 39 17.87 9.76 34.66
C GLU A 39 18.50 8.50 34.05
N ILE A 40 18.98 8.61 32.82
CA ILE A 40 19.54 7.49 32.05
C ILE A 40 20.85 7.96 31.44
N GLU A 41 21.95 7.31 31.82
CA GLU A 41 23.30 7.63 31.34
C GLU A 41 23.69 9.11 31.50
N GLY A 42 23.27 9.75 32.61
CA GLY A 42 23.58 11.16 32.90
C GLY A 42 22.72 12.18 32.15
N GLU A 43 21.71 11.73 31.40
CA GLU A 43 20.71 12.59 30.74
C GLU A 43 19.33 12.36 31.39
N THR A 44 18.58 13.43 31.64
CA THR A 44 17.21 13.33 32.17
C THR A 44 16.20 13.26 31.03
N TYR A 45 15.35 12.24 31.06
CA TYR A 45 14.23 12.05 30.15
C TYR A 45 12.91 12.27 30.88
N TYR A 46 11.96 12.89 30.20
CA TYR A 46 10.61 13.15 30.69
C TYR A 46 9.63 12.29 29.88
N ARG A 47 8.82 11.53 30.59
CA ARG A 47 7.79 10.66 30.03
C ARG A 47 6.41 11.20 30.41
N LYS A 48 5.52 11.28 29.42
CA LYS A 48 4.11 11.64 29.59
C LYS A 48 3.24 10.61 28.87
N ALA A 49 2.29 9.99 29.57
CA ALA A 49 1.27 9.19 28.90
C ALA A 49 0.35 10.12 28.09
N ILE A 50 0.04 9.74 26.85
CA ILE A 50 -0.78 10.55 25.95
C ILE A 50 -2.02 9.84 25.43
N ALA A 51 -2.06 8.51 25.47
CA ALA A 51 -3.24 7.71 25.13
C ALA A 51 -3.10 6.32 25.74
N GLN A 52 -4.22 5.64 25.94
CA GLN A 52 -4.24 4.23 26.34
C GLN A 52 -5.39 3.50 25.67
N LEU A 53 -5.24 2.19 25.45
CA LEU A 53 -6.33 1.34 25.01
C LEU A 53 -6.07 -0.09 25.48
N LEU A 54 -6.99 -0.65 26.27
CA LEU A 54 -6.93 -2.03 26.76
C LEU A 54 -5.54 -2.41 27.31
N GLY A 55 -4.94 -1.56 28.15
CA GLY A 55 -3.64 -1.81 28.78
C GLY A 55 -2.41 -1.51 27.91
N VAL A 56 -2.59 -1.18 26.63
CA VAL A 56 -1.53 -0.59 25.78
C VAL A 56 -1.43 0.90 26.06
N VAL A 57 -0.23 1.41 26.34
CA VAL A 57 -0.03 2.83 26.68
C VAL A 57 0.90 3.51 25.68
N VAL A 58 0.48 4.67 25.17
CA VAL A 58 1.33 5.53 24.33
C VAL A 58 1.99 6.59 25.20
N TYR A 59 3.31 6.69 25.12
CA TYR A 59 4.11 7.65 25.85
C TYR A 59 4.78 8.64 24.91
N GLU A 60 4.62 9.93 25.19
CA GLU A 60 5.49 10.98 24.65
C GLU A 60 6.73 11.10 25.54
N ILE A 61 7.92 11.11 24.92
CA ILE A 61 9.21 11.19 25.62
C ILE A 61 10.04 12.35 25.08
N THR A 62 10.54 13.19 25.99
CA THR A 62 11.46 14.30 25.68
C THR A 62 12.70 14.21 26.54
N SER A 63 13.81 14.80 26.09
CA SER A 63 15.06 14.87 26.86
C SER A 63 15.34 16.29 27.34
N ALA A 64 16.12 16.43 28.40
CA ALA A 64 16.54 17.74 28.92
C ALA A 64 17.44 18.48 27.91
N SER A 65 18.36 17.78 27.25
CA SER A 65 19.18 18.30 26.15
C SER A 65 18.36 18.63 24.89
N GLY A 66 17.20 18.02 24.75
CA GLY A 66 16.25 18.28 23.67
C GLY A 66 16.50 17.48 22.39
N ASN A 67 17.48 16.58 22.39
CA ASN A 67 17.75 15.66 21.29
C ASN A 67 16.97 14.36 21.44
N ILE A 68 16.62 13.74 20.30
CA ILE A 68 16.09 12.38 20.31
C ILE A 68 17.23 11.42 20.73
N PRO A 69 17.03 10.57 21.75
CA PRO A 69 18.05 9.64 22.25
C PRO A 69 18.55 8.71 21.15
N ASN A 70 19.78 8.22 21.27
CA ASN A 70 20.36 7.24 20.35
C ASN A 70 19.75 5.83 20.53
N ALA A 71 20.08 4.87 19.66
CA ALA A 71 19.47 3.54 19.68
C ALA A 71 19.67 2.79 21.01
N THR A 72 20.84 2.91 21.63
CA THR A 72 21.17 2.29 22.92
C THR A 72 20.32 2.89 24.04
N GLN A 73 20.26 4.22 24.10
CA GLN A 73 19.45 4.94 25.08
C GLN A 73 17.96 4.65 24.92
N ARG A 74 17.44 4.60 23.68
CA ARG A 74 16.04 4.22 23.40
C ARG A 74 15.70 2.83 23.94
N LEU A 75 16.62 1.86 23.81
CA LEU A 75 16.41 0.51 24.31
C LEU A 75 16.42 0.46 25.85
N ILE A 76 17.26 1.26 26.52
CA ILE A 76 17.27 1.37 27.99
C ILE A 76 15.94 1.98 28.47
N ILE A 77 15.52 3.10 27.88
CA ILE A 77 14.23 3.76 28.17
C ILE A 77 13.08 2.76 28.02
N TYR A 78 13.06 2.00 26.92
CA TYR A 78 12.06 0.96 26.70
C TYR A 78 12.07 -0.12 27.79
N ARG A 79 13.24 -0.59 28.21
CA ARG A 79 13.36 -1.61 29.27
C ARG A 79 12.84 -1.14 30.61
N GLU A 80 12.91 0.16 30.91
CA GLU A 80 12.29 0.73 32.10
C GLU A 80 10.77 0.84 31.94
N ILE A 81 10.30 1.29 30.78
CA ILE A 81 8.86 1.49 30.54
C ILE A 81 8.11 0.16 30.49
N VAL A 82 8.72 -0.91 29.96
CA VAL A 82 8.07 -2.23 29.89
C VAL A 82 7.80 -2.84 31.28
N GLN A 83 8.52 -2.42 32.33
CA GLN A 83 8.23 -2.82 33.71
C GLN A 83 6.94 -2.16 34.25
N ILE A 84 6.51 -1.07 33.63
CA ILE A 84 5.37 -0.25 34.06
C ILE A 84 4.17 -0.51 33.16
N SER A 85 4.40 -0.65 31.85
CA SER A 85 3.38 -0.93 30.84
C SER A 85 3.92 -1.95 29.86
N ALA A 86 3.49 -3.20 30.05
CA ALA A 86 3.97 -4.34 29.28
C ALA A 86 3.80 -4.14 27.76
N GLU A 87 2.65 -3.59 27.34
CA GLU A 87 2.43 -3.14 25.97
C GLU A 87 2.54 -1.61 25.92
N ASN A 88 3.45 -1.10 25.09
CA ASN A 88 3.70 0.32 24.98
C ASN A 88 4.14 0.75 23.58
N LEU A 89 3.88 2.01 23.27
CA LEU A 89 4.40 2.72 22.12
C LEU A 89 5.06 4.01 22.60
N LEU A 90 6.31 4.24 22.23
CA LEU A 90 7.07 5.41 22.64
C LEU A 90 7.19 6.38 21.48
N ILE A 91 6.91 7.66 21.70
CA ILE A 91 7.06 8.71 20.71
C ILE A 91 8.06 9.71 21.28
N PHE A 92 9.29 9.66 20.77
CA PHE A 92 10.34 10.60 21.14
C PHE A 92 10.18 11.88 20.34
N ILE A 93 10.28 13.03 20.99
CA ILE A 93 10.16 14.35 20.33
C ILE A 93 11.36 15.22 20.69
N ASP A 94 11.90 15.91 19.70
CA ASP A 94 12.93 16.93 19.93
C ASP A 94 12.34 18.18 20.61
N LYS A 95 13.17 18.94 21.33
CA LYS A 95 12.72 20.14 22.07
C LYS A 95 12.09 21.20 21.16
N LYS A 96 12.47 21.27 19.89
CA LYS A 96 11.90 22.20 18.90
C LYS A 96 10.57 21.72 18.32
N ARG A 97 10.12 20.49 18.63
CA ARG A 97 8.95 19.83 18.04
C ARG A 97 8.95 19.89 16.51
N THR A 98 10.12 19.65 15.94
CA THR A 98 10.36 19.56 14.49
C THR A 98 10.60 18.14 14.03
N LYS A 99 10.91 17.23 14.94
CA LYS A 99 11.20 15.83 14.63
C LYS A 99 10.62 14.93 15.71
N CYS A 100 9.95 13.86 15.30
CA CYS A 100 9.56 12.79 16.20
C CYS A 100 10.10 11.44 15.72
N LEU A 101 10.26 10.51 16.66
CA LEU A 101 10.62 9.13 16.39
C LEU A 101 9.64 8.23 17.14
N TRP A 102 8.85 7.49 16.39
CA TRP A 102 7.92 6.49 16.89
C TRP A 102 8.69 5.19 17.09
N TYR A 103 8.59 4.59 18.27
CA TYR A 103 9.42 3.48 18.70
C TYR A 103 8.58 2.41 19.39
N TRP A 104 8.73 1.18 18.93
CA TRP A 104 8.13 0.01 19.55
C TRP A 104 9.11 -1.16 19.44
N VAL A 105 8.85 -2.23 20.20
CA VAL A 105 9.73 -3.39 20.24
C VAL A 105 8.91 -4.66 20.05
N LYS A 106 9.15 -5.37 18.94
CA LYS A 106 8.61 -6.72 18.75
C LYS A 106 9.38 -7.69 19.65
N ARG A 107 8.64 -8.54 20.36
CA ARG A 107 9.17 -9.56 21.27
C ARG A 107 8.90 -10.93 20.67
N GLU A 108 9.95 -11.70 20.39
CA GLU A 108 9.84 -13.11 19.97
C GLU A 108 10.64 -13.96 20.96
N GLY A 109 9.93 -14.46 21.98
CA GLY A 109 10.54 -15.08 23.16
C GLY A 109 11.45 -14.09 23.89
N ILE A 110 12.74 -14.40 23.97
CA ILE A 110 13.76 -13.57 24.64
C ILE A 110 14.33 -12.50 23.70
N LYS A 111 14.16 -12.66 22.38
CA LYS A 111 14.72 -11.72 21.40
C LYS A 111 13.87 -10.46 21.30
N LEU A 112 14.53 -9.32 21.41
CA LEU A 112 13.95 -8.00 21.23
C LEU A 112 14.32 -7.46 19.86
N TYR A 113 13.33 -7.00 19.13
CA TYR A 113 13.50 -6.39 17.81
C TYR A 113 12.95 -4.97 17.85
N PRO A 114 13.78 -3.98 18.23
CA PRO A 114 13.42 -2.58 18.15
C PRO A 114 13.03 -2.16 16.74
N ARG A 115 12.09 -1.23 16.68
CA ARG A 115 11.65 -0.60 15.46
C ARG A 115 11.49 0.89 15.71
N ASP A 116 11.97 1.69 14.77
CA ASP A 116 11.81 3.13 14.80
C ASP A 116 11.29 3.66 13.47
N HIS A 117 10.49 4.72 13.56
CA HIS A 117 10.05 5.48 12.41
C HIS A 117 10.22 6.96 12.70
N VAL A 118 11.08 7.61 11.93
CA VAL A 118 11.40 9.03 12.07
C VAL A 118 10.48 9.83 11.18
N TYR A 119 9.93 10.92 11.71
CA TYR A 119 9.19 11.90 10.96
C TYR A 119 9.71 13.30 11.25
N VAL A 120 10.00 14.07 10.20
CA VAL A 120 10.36 15.49 10.29
C VAL A 120 9.17 16.33 9.86
N LYS A 121 8.84 17.32 10.67
CA LYS A 121 7.74 18.24 10.44
C LYS A 121 7.86 18.87 9.05
N ARG A 122 6.76 18.85 8.29
CA ARG A 122 6.62 19.30 6.88
C ARG A 122 7.09 18.31 5.82
N GLU A 123 7.67 17.16 6.17
CA GLU A 123 7.82 16.08 5.21
C GLU A 123 6.45 15.44 4.92
N PRO A 124 6.29 14.80 3.75
CA PRO A 124 5.15 13.92 3.49
C PRO A 124 5.05 12.88 4.61
N CYS A 125 3.89 12.83 5.26
CA CYS A 125 3.66 11.92 6.39
C CYS A 125 2.79 10.73 6.01
N ASP A 126 2.48 10.54 4.73
CA ASP A 126 1.54 9.53 4.22
C ASP A 126 1.86 8.11 4.72
N LEU A 127 3.14 7.75 4.73
CA LEU A 127 3.59 6.46 5.24
C LEU A 127 3.42 6.34 6.76
N LEU A 128 3.70 7.38 7.55
CA LEU A 128 3.45 7.33 8.99
C LEU A 128 1.94 7.35 9.28
N LEU A 129 1.19 8.16 8.53
CA LEU A 129 -0.24 8.32 8.67
C LEU A 129 -0.95 7.01 8.41
N SER A 130 -0.61 6.26 7.35
CA SER A 130 -1.21 4.95 7.07
C SER A 130 -0.97 3.96 8.21
N LYS A 131 0.24 3.94 8.78
CA LYS A 131 0.58 3.10 9.94
C LYS A 131 -0.22 3.49 11.18
N VAL A 132 -0.37 4.79 11.43
CA VAL A 132 -1.11 5.31 12.59
C VAL A 132 -2.61 5.09 12.44
N THR A 133 -3.17 5.25 11.24
CA THR A 133 -4.59 4.97 10.98
C THR A 133 -4.93 3.49 11.10
N ALA A 134 -3.98 2.58 10.88
CA ALA A 134 -4.16 1.16 11.15
C ALA A 134 -4.37 0.83 12.65
N LEU A 135 -4.07 1.78 13.55
CA LEU A 135 -4.32 1.66 14.99
C LEU A 135 -5.73 2.08 15.39
N LYS A 136 -6.58 2.47 14.44
CA LYS A 136 -7.96 2.87 14.71
C LYS A 136 -8.76 1.69 15.26
N VAL A 137 -9.55 1.95 16.29
CA VAL A 137 -10.52 1.02 16.86
C VAL A 137 -11.91 1.64 16.76
N GLU A 138 -12.85 0.87 16.21
CA GLU A 138 -14.24 1.31 16.10
C GLU A 138 -15.04 0.87 17.32
N LEU A 139 -16.05 1.64 17.68
CA LEU A 139 -16.83 1.44 18.90
C LEU A 139 -17.51 0.05 18.93
N ALA A 140 -17.88 -0.47 17.77
CA ALA A 140 -18.48 -1.80 17.60
C ALA A 140 -17.49 -2.95 17.87
N GLU A 141 -16.18 -2.70 17.82
CA GLU A 141 -15.16 -3.73 18.03
C GLU A 141 -14.75 -3.89 19.50
N LEU A 142 -15.06 -2.89 20.35
CA LEU A 142 -14.62 -2.81 21.74
C LEU A 142 -15.13 -3.96 22.62
N GLU A 143 -16.28 -4.55 22.31
CA GLU A 143 -16.86 -5.65 23.09
C GLU A 143 -16.09 -6.97 22.91
N THR A 144 -15.36 -7.11 21.80
CA THR A 144 -14.61 -8.34 21.44
C THR A 144 -13.09 -8.18 21.46
N LEU A 145 -12.60 -6.94 21.58
CA LEU A 145 -11.19 -6.63 21.42
C LEU A 145 -10.38 -7.00 22.68
N SER A 146 -9.25 -7.68 22.48
CA SER A 146 -8.29 -7.98 23.54
C SER A 146 -7.01 -7.14 23.43
N VAL A 147 -6.22 -7.10 24.51
CA VAL A 147 -4.88 -6.48 24.53
C VAL A 147 -3.97 -7.06 23.45
N ILE A 148 -4.11 -8.36 23.17
CA ILE A 148 -3.33 -9.08 22.17
C ILE A 148 -3.67 -8.56 20.76
N ASP A 149 -4.94 -8.25 20.49
CA ASP A 149 -5.38 -7.73 19.19
C ASP A 149 -4.84 -6.30 18.95
N VAL A 150 -4.84 -5.45 19.98
CA VAL A 150 -4.23 -4.11 19.90
C VAL A 150 -2.72 -4.21 19.67
N ALA A 151 -2.05 -5.12 20.37
CA ALA A 151 -0.61 -5.36 20.20
C ALA A 151 -0.28 -5.91 18.80
N GLN A 152 -1.12 -6.80 18.25
CA GLN A 152 -0.97 -7.28 16.88
C GLN A 152 -1.21 -6.17 15.86
N ARG A 153 -2.19 -5.29 16.05
CA ARG A 153 -2.43 -4.12 15.18
C ARG A 153 -1.25 -3.13 15.21
N LEU A 154 -0.66 -2.91 16.37
CA LEU A 154 0.60 -2.15 16.50
C LEU A 154 1.72 -2.79 15.69
N GLN A 155 1.85 -4.11 15.75
CA GLN A 155 2.85 -4.84 14.97
C GLN A 155 2.58 -4.75 13.47
N SER A 156 1.38 -5.11 13.01
CA SER A 156 1.02 -5.18 11.59
C SER A 156 1.00 -3.79 10.94
N GLY A 157 0.46 -2.78 11.63
CA GLY A 157 0.38 -1.41 11.12
C GLY A 157 1.75 -0.80 10.90
N LEU A 158 2.74 -1.10 11.75
CA LEU A 158 4.04 -0.44 11.72
C LEU A 158 5.16 -1.24 10.98
N ASP A 159 5.05 -2.57 10.81
CA ASP A 159 6.04 -3.46 10.12
C ASP A 159 5.97 -3.45 8.57
N VAL A 160 4.94 -2.82 7.96
CA VAL A 160 4.75 -2.72 6.49
C VAL A 160 5.98 -2.19 5.73
N GLU A 161 6.82 -1.38 6.40
CA GLU A 161 7.99 -0.74 5.81
C GLU A 161 9.13 -1.72 5.45
N ARG A 162 9.32 -2.80 6.22
CA ARG A 162 10.39 -3.78 5.94
C ARG A 162 10.05 -4.62 4.71
N VAL A 163 8.80 -5.06 4.60
CA VAL A 163 8.30 -5.82 3.44
C VAL A 163 8.43 -4.99 2.19
N THR A 164 7.97 -3.74 2.26
CA THR A 164 7.98 -2.81 1.16
C THR A 164 9.43 -2.56 0.71
N LYS A 165 10.34 -2.23 1.63
CA LYS A 165 11.77 -2.04 1.30
C LYS A 165 12.42 -3.30 0.72
N LYS A 166 12.16 -4.47 1.31
CA LYS A 166 12.67 -5.76 0.82
C LYS A 166 12.17 -6.05 -0.60
N PHE A 167 10.87 -5.86 -0.84
CA PHE A 167 10.28 -5.99 -2.17
C PHE A 167 10.95 -5.04 -3.17
N PHE A 168 11.20 -3.79 -2.79
CA PHE A 168 11.90 -2.84 -3.65
C PHE A 168 13.31 -3.27 -4.02
N GLU A 169 14.07 -3.79 -3.06
CA GLU A 169 15.43 -4.26 -3.29
C GLU A 169 15.45 -5.48 -4.23
N GLU A 170 14.58 -6.46 -3.95
CA GLU A 170 14.46 -7.67 -4.77
C GLU A 170 13.90 -7.36 -6.17
N PHE A 171 12.90 -6.48 -6.28
CA PHE A 171 12.34 -6.01 -7.54
C PHE A 171 13.37 -5.24 -8.37
N LYS A 172 14.21 -4.42 -7.73
CA LYS A 172 15.30 -3.70 -8.42
C LYS A 172 16.33 -4.68 -8.99
N GLN A 173 16.66 -5.74 -8.24
CA GLN A 173 17.56 -6.78 -8.74
C GLN A 173 16.93 -7.51 -9.93
N GLN A 174 15.66 -7.91 -9.82
CA GLN A 174 14.94 -8.54 -10.92
C GLN A 174 14.82 -7.63 -12.14
N HIS A 175 14.64 -6.31 -11.96
CA HIS A 175 14.63 -5.34 -13.06
C HIS A 175 15.94 -5.35 -13.84
N VAL A 176 17.08 -5.37 -13.16
CA VAL A 176 18.41 -5.42 -13.81
C VAL A 176 18.60 -6.74 -14.56
N GLU A 177 18.22 -7.87 -13.95
CA GLU A 177 18.28 -9.17 -14.62
C GLU A 177 17.38 -9.20 -15.86
N PHE A 178 16.14 -8.73 -15.72
CA PHE A 178 15.14 -8.68 -16.79
C PHE A 178 15.58 -7.76 -17.93
N LEU A 179 16.18 -6.61 -17.62
CA LEU A 179 16.75 -5.69 -18.61
C LEU A 179 17.82 -6.36 -19.48
N SER A 180 18.63 -7.24 -18.90
CA SER A 180 19.76 -7.86 -19.61
C SER A 180 19.33 -8.90 -20.64
N VAL A 181 18.11 -9.45 -20.52
CA VAL A 181 17.57 -10.49 -21.40
C VAL A 181 16.60 -9.95 -22.47
N ILE A 182 16.21 -8.67 -22.41
CA ILE A 182 15.42 -8.06 -23.49
C ILE A 182 16.29 -7.83 -24.72
N SER A 183 15.86 -8.39 -25.85
CA SER A 183 16.47 -8.22 -27.16
C SER A 183 15.50 -7.54 -28.14
N GLY A 184 16.03 -7.05 -29.26
CA GLY A 184 15.23 -6.35 -30.28
C GLY A 184 15.04 -4.85 -30.03
N ILE A 185 15.70 -4.28 -29.02
CA ILE A 185 15.73 -2.83 -28.76
C ILE A 185 17.18 -2.34 -28.76
N ASP A 186 17.55 -1.56 -29.78
CA ASP A 186 18.94 -1.14 -29.99
C ASP A 186 19.39 -0.07 -28.99
N LYS A 187 18.48 0.84 -28.63
CA LYS A 187 18.79 1.95 -27.71
C LYS A 187 18.67 1.47 -26.26
N GLU A 188 19.75 1.59 -25.50
CA GLU A 188 19.77 1.18 -24.10
C GLU A 188 18.76 1.97 -23.23
N THR A 189 18.58 3.26 -23.52
CA THR A 189 17.58 4.11 -22.85
C THR A 189 16.16 3.58 -23.06
N ASP A 190 15.84 3.19 -24.28
CA ASP A 190 14.52 2.69 -24.66
C ASP A 190 14.32 1.30 -24.06
N ARG A 191 15.35 0.45 -24.07
CA ARG A 191 15.29 -0.86 -23.43
C ARG A 191 15.02 -0.76 -21.93
N ARG A 192 15.73 0.15 -21.23
CA ARG A 192 15.49 0.43 -19.79
C ARG A 192 14.08 0.92 -19.51
N TRP A 193 13.59 1.83 -20.33
CA TRP A 193 12.22 2.34 -20.20
C TRP A 193 11.19 1.24 -20.45
N TYR A 194 11.38 0.46 -21.50
CA TYR A 194 10.50 -0.64 -21.84
C TYR A 194 10.44 -1.72 -20.76
N THR A 195 11.57 -2.08 -20.15
CA THR A 195 11.60 -2.97 -18.98
C THR A 195 10.67 -2.47 -17.89
N SER A 196 10.73 -1.17 -17.55
CA SER A 196 9.86 -0.59 -16.52
C SER A 196 8.38 -0.64 -16.91
N VAL A 197 8.04 -0.34 -18.17
CA VAL A 197 6.66 -0.39 -18.68
C VAL A 197 6.10 -1.82 -18.59
N LEU A 198 6.86 -2.81 -19.07
CA LEU A 198 6.43 -4.20 -19.09
C LEU A 198 6.28 -4.78 -17.67
N LEU A 199 7.25 -4.54 -16.79
CA LEU A 199 7.17 -5.01 -15.40
C LEU A 199 5.99 -4.38 -14.66
N ASN A 200 5.68 -3.11 -14.94
CA ASN A 200 4.51 -2.45 -14.36
C ASN A 200 3.19 -3.06 -14.89
N ARG A 201 3.09 -3.37 -16.18
CA ARG A 201 1.95 -4.10 -16.75
C ARG A 201 1.77 -5.46 -16.08
N LEU A 202 2.84 -6.24 -15.95
CA LEU A 202 2.81 -7.53 -15.28
C LEU A 202 2.37 -7.40 -13.83
N MET A 203 2.88 -6.41 -13.11
CA MET A 203 2.51 -6.13 -11.73
C MET A 203 1.01 -5.82 -11.59
N PHE A 204 0.46 -5.02 -12.51
CA PHE A 204 -0.97 -4.72 -12.54
C PHE A 204 -1.82 -5.95 -12.84
N VAL A 205 -1.41 -6.79 -13.79
CA VAL A 205 -2.12 -8.04 -14.08
C VAL A 205 -2.03 -9.01 -12.91
N TYR A 206 -0.86 -9.11 -12.27
CA TYR A 206 -0.68 -9.92 -11.07
C TYR A 206 -1.63 -9.47 -9.95
N PHE A 207 -1.79 -8.17 -9.80
CA PHE A 207 -2.72 -7.61 -8.84
C PHE A 207 -4.19 -7.96 -9.16
N LEU A 208 -4.61 -7.87 -10.43
CA LEU A 208 -5.95 -8.28 -10.84
C LEU A 208 -6.21 -9.77 -10.57
N GLN A 209 -5.26 -10.66 -10.88
CA GLN A 209 -5.44 -12.09 -10.61
C GLN A 209 -5.58 -12.37 -9.12
N ARG A 210 -4.82 -11.69 -8.25
CA ARG A 210 -4.88 -11.90 -6.79
C ARG A 210 -6.20 -11.48 -6.15
N LYS A 211 -6.98 -10.65 -6.84
CA LYS A 211 -8.35 -10.27 -6.44
C LYS A 211 -9.43 -11.09 -7.12
N GLY A 212 -9.06 -12.05 -7.97
CA GLY A 212 -10.00 -12.83 -8.75
C GLY A 212 -10.74 -12.00 -9.82
N PHE A 213 -10.16 -10.88 -10.26
CA PHE A 213 -10.76 -10.05 -11.31
C PHE A 213 -10.41 -10.50 -12.73
N ILE A 214 -9.63 -11.57 -12.86
CA ILE A 214 -9.21 -12.11 -14.16
C ILE A 214 -9.76 -13.51 -14.37
N ASP A 215 -10.18 -13.78 -15.61
CA ASP A 215 -10.56 -15.10 -16.13
C ASP A 215 -11.34 -15.96 -15.13
N SER A 216 -12.51 -15.46 -14.72
CA SER A 216 -13.41 -16.16 -13.78
C SER A 216 -12.82 -16.46 -12.39
N GLY A 217 -11.95 -15.59 -11.87
CA GLY A 217 -11.45 -15.68 -10.50
C GLY A 217 -10.13 -16.43 -10.34
N LYS A 218 -9.39 -16.67 -11.42
CA LYS A 218 -8.12 -17.40 -11.38
C LYS A 218 -7.03 -16.64 -10.62
N MET A 219 -6.63 -17.18 -9.47
CA MET A 219 -5.61 -16.57 -8.59
C MET A 219 -4.16 -16.79 -9.06
N LEU A 220 -3.92 -17.76 -9.95
CA LEU A 220 -2.62 -18.13 -10.51
C LEU A 220 -2.55 -17.94 -12.03
N TYR A 221 -3.38 -17.04 -12.57
CA TYR A 221 -3.59 -16.86 -14.00
C TYR A 221 -2.30 -16.69 -14.82
N LEU A 222 -1.40 -15.77 -14.43
CA LEU A 222 -0.14 -15.56 -15.18
C LEU A 222 0.76 -16.81 -15.14
N GLN A 223 0.80 -17.53 -14.02
CA GLN A 223 1.59 -18.74 -13.87
C GLN A 223 1.04 -19.89 -14.72
N GLU A 224 -0.28 -20.09 -14.70
CA GLU A 224 -0.97 -21.08 -15.55
C GLU A 224 -0.74 -20.77 -17.03
N LYS A 225 -0.88 -19.51 -17.44
CA LYS A 225 -0.67 -19.08 -18.83
C LYS A 225 0.77 -19.15 -19.29
N LEU A 226 1.73 -18.96 -18.38
CA LEU A 226 3.15 -19.23 -18.65
C LEU A 226 3.38 -20.71 -18.90
N ALA A 227 2.83 -21.58 -18.05
CA ALA A 227 2.93 -23.04 -18.23
C ALA A 227 2.28 -23.51 -19.54
N GLU A 228 1.08 -23.00 -19.87
CA GLU A 228 0.42 -23.27 -21.16
C GLU A 228 1.24 -22.77 -22.35
N SER A 229 1.88 -21.61 -22.25
CA SER A 229 2.68 -21.05 -23.35
C SER A 229 3.89 -21.90 -23.66
N LYS A 230 4.58 -22.41 -22.63
CA LYS A 230 5.70 -23.35 -22.78
C LYS A 230 5.31 -24.67 -23.45
N GLN A 231 4.07 -25.12 -23.28
CA GLN A 231 3.57 -26.31 -23.98
C GLN A 231 3.38 -26.07 -25.49
N ARG A 232 3.15 -24.82 -25.91
CA ARG A 232 2.99 -24.45 -27.33
C ARG A 232 4.33 -24.23 -28.04
N GLY A 233 5.38 -23.84 -27.30
CA GLY A 233 6.72 -23.63 -27.84
C GLY A 233 7.57 -22.75 -26.94
N THR A 234 8.82 -22.56 -27.35
CA THR A 234 9.82 -21.78 -26.61
C THR A 234 9.59 -20.27 -26.76
N ASP A 235 9.67 -19.53 -25.66
CA ASP A 235 9.66 -18.05 -25.62
C ASP A 235 8.40 -17.41 -26.24
N LEU A 236 7.26 -18.10 -26.07
CA LEU A 236 5.96 -17.65 -26.61
C LEU A 236 5.12 -16.86 -25.60
N PHE A 237 5.53 -16.81 -24.33
CA PHE A 237 4.73 -16.13 -23.31
C PHE A 237 4.61 -14.63 -23.59
N TYR A 238 5.70 -13.98 -23.97
CA TYR A 238 5.67 -12.56 -24.34
C TYR A 238 5.03 -12.33 -25.71
N SER A 239 5.58 -12.98 -26.74
CA SER A 239 5.31 -12.68 -28.14
C SER A 239 3.87 -12.99 -28.55
N GLN A 240 3.26 -14.03 -27.95
CA GLN A 240 1.87 -14.39 -28.18
C GLN A 240 1.00 -13.95 -27.02
N PHE A 241 1.18 -14.55 -25.84
CA PHE A 241 0.20 -14.42 -24.77
C PHE A 241 0.11 -13.00 -24.20
N LEU A 242 1.23 -12.39 -23.76
CA LEU A 242 1.20 -11.06 -23.13
C LEU A 242 0.79 -9.98 -24.13
N LYS A 243 1.28 -10.00 -25.36
CA LYS A 243 0.84 -9.06 -26.41
C LYS A 243 -0.67 -9.14 -26.64
N THR A 244 -1.22 -10.35 -26.81
CA THR A 244 -2.67 -10.51 -26.96
C THR A 244 -3.42 -10.07 -25.70
N LEU A 245 -2.95 -10.42 -24.51
CA LEU A 245 -3.57 -10.00 -23.26
C LEU A 245 -3.64 -8.47 -23.12
N PHE A 246 -2.57 -7.77 -23.46
CA PHE A 246 -2.50 -6.32 -23.34
C PHE A 246 -3.31 -5.62 -24.43
N PHE A 247 -3.03 -5.93 -25.70
CA PHE A 247 -3.53 -5.14 -26.83
C PHE A 247 -4.92 -5.58 -27.31
N GLU A 248 -5.27 -6.85 -27.15
CA GLU A 248 -6.61 -7.36 -27.48
C GLU A 248 -7.50 -7.46 -26.24
N GLY A 249 -6.96 -7.99 -25.14
CA GLY A 249 -7.72 -8.19 -23.90
C GLY A 249 -8.07 -6.88 -23.22
N PHE A 250 -7.07 -6.21 -22.65
CA PHE A 250 -7.30 -5.01 -21.84
C PHE A 250 -7.54 -3.74 -22.64
N ALA A 251 -7.07 -3.68 -23.90
CA ALA A 251 -7.13 -2.49 -24.73
C ALA A 251 -8.24 -2.47 -25.79
N LYS A 252 -9.01 -3.55 -25.97
CA LYS A 252 -10.18 -3.56 -26.86
C LYS A 252 -11.46 -4.08 -26.18
N PRO A 253 -12.62 -3.45 -26.48
CA PRO A 253 -13.95 -4.00 -26.18
C PRO A 253 -14.14 -5.41 -26.75
N LEU A 254 -14.98 -6.23 -26.10
CA LEU A 254 -15.17 -7.66 -26.46
C LEU A 254 -15.62 -7.86 -27.91
N ASP A 255 -16.47 -6.96 -28.42
CA ASP A 255 -17.03 -6.97 -29.77
C ASP A 255 -16.02 -6.59 -30.86
N LEU A 256 -14.87 -6.04 -30.48
CA LEU A 256 -13.80 -5.63 -31.41
C LEU A 256 -12.58 -6.57 -31.37
N ARG A 257 -12.66 -7.68 -30.63
CA ARG A 257 -11.56 -8.67 -30.52
C ARG A 257 -11.62 -9.67 -31.65
N GLU A 258 -10.44 -10.08 -32.11
CA GLU A 258 -10.29 -11.12 -33.14
C GLU A 258 -10.76 -12.51 -32.65
N GLU A 259 -11.13 -13.38 -33.60
CA GLU A 259 -11.43 -14.78 -33.32
C GLU A 259 -10.18 -15.50 -32.75
N GLY A 260 -10.35 -16.38 -31.77
CA GLY A 260 -9.23 -17.09 -31.13
C GLY A 260 -8.61 -16.38 -29.92
N VAL A 261 -8.90 -15.08 -29.72
CA VAL A 261 -8.35 -14.30 -28.59
C VAL A 261 -8.81 -14.88 -27.26
N LYS A 262 -10.11 -15.19 -27.14
CA LYS A 262 -10.71 -15.69 -25.89
C LYS A 262 -10.13 -17.04 -25.48
N GLU A 263 -9.79 -17.89 -26.43
CA GLU A 263 -9.16 -19.19 -26.20
C GLU A 263 -7.75 -19.01 -25.60
N LEU A 264 -7.03 -17.99 -26.06
CA LEU A 264 -5.68 -17.70 -25.58
C LEU A 264 -5.67 -17.05 -24.19
N ILE A 265 -6.53 -16.05 -23.95
CA ILE A 265 -6.48 -15.21 -22.74
C ILE A 265 -7.66 -15.40 -21.77
N GLY A 266 -8.69 -16.15 -22.12
CA GLY A 266 -9.87 -16.35 -21.26
C GLY A 266 -10.83 -15.15 -21.20
N ASP A 267 -11.66 -15.08 -20.15
CA ASP A 267 -12.61 -13.98 -19.94
C ASP A 267 -11.93 -12.76 -19.31
N ILE A 268 -11.47 -11.85 -20.18
CA ILE A 268 -10.81 -10.60 -19.80
C ILE A 268 -11.72 -9.41 -20.05
N LYS A 269 -11.91 -8.56 -19.03
CA LYS A 269 -12.67 -7.31 -19.18
C LYS A 269 -11.80 -6.21 -19.80
N TYR A 270 -12.45 -5.38 -20.63
CA TYR A 270 -11.83 -4.21 -21.21
C TYR A 270 -11.57 -3.14 -20.13
N LEU A 271 -10.38 -2.52 -20.15
CA LEU A 271 -9.94 -1.53 -19.15
C LEU A 271 -9.63 -0.17 -19.78
N ASN A 272 -10.31 0.21 -20.86
CA ASN A 272 -10.08 1.47 -21.58
C ASN A 272 -8.67 1.66 -22.16
N GLY A 273 -7.88 0.60 -22.25
CA GLY A 273 -6.58 0.60 -22.90
C GLY A 273 -5.45 1.29 -22.15
N GLY A 274 -5.64 2.37 -21.39
CA GLY A 274 -4.59 3.19 -20.73
C GLY A 274 -3.18 2.57 -20.63
N LEU A 275 -2.90 1.86 -19.54
CA LEU A 275 -1.59 1.21 -19.29
C LEU A 275 -1.22 0.17 -20.37
N PHE A 276 -2.20 -0.42 -21.02
CA PHE A 276 -2.09 -1.56 -21.93
C PHE A 276 -2.12 -1.19 -23.42
N LEU A 277 -2.22 0.08 -23.79
CA LEU A 277 -2.07 0.53 -25.17
C LEU A 277 -0.65 0.27 -25.66
N GLU A 278 -0.47 0.06 -26.96
CA GLU A 278 0.87 -0.06 -27.53
C GLU A 278 1.73 1.15 -27.18
N HIS A 279 2.90 0.87 -26.60
CA HIS A 279 3.89 1.87 -26.26
C HIS A 279 4.66 2.29 -27.54
N PRO A 280 5.12 3.55 -27.67
CA PRO A 280 5.93 3.97 -28.82
C PRO A 280 7.15 3.08 -29.07
N ILE A 281 7.74 2.50 -28.02
CA ILE A 281 8.85 1.55 -28.16
C ILE A 281 8.40 0.25 -28.82
N GLU A 282 7.20 -0.26 -28.52
CA GLU A 282 6.67 -1.49 -29.13
C GLU A 282 6.38 -1.28 -30.62
N GLN A 283 5.99 -0.05 -31.01
CA GLN A 283 5.79 0.34 -32.41
C GLN A 283 7.13 0.52 -33.15
N ASN A 284 8.10 1.16 -32.51
CA ASN A 284 9.42 1.43 -33.10
C ASN A 284 10.30 0.17 -33.19
N TYR A 285 10.06 -0.82 -32.32
CA TYR A 285 10.84 -2.04 -32.20
C TYR A 285 9.93 -3.27 -32.31
N PRO A 286 9.56 -3.72 -33.53
CA PRO A 286 8.61 -4.82 -33.70
C PRO A 286 9.16 -6.19 -33.25
N ASN A 287 10.49 -6.35 -33.26
CA ASN A 287 11.19 -7.61 -33.02
C ASN A 287 11.62 -7.79 -31.55
N ILE A 288 10.94 -7.15 -30.60
CA ILE A 288 11.23 -7.35 -29.17
C ILE A 288 11.04 -8.83 -28.81
N ALA A 289 12.06 -9.43 -28.21
CA ALA A 289 12.05 -10.82 -27.74
C ALA A 289 12.55 -10.90 -26.30
N ILE A 290 11.84 -11.69 -25.50
CA ILE A 290 12.07 -11.86 -24.05
C ILE A 290 11.86 -13.34 -23.71
N PRO A 291 12.86 -14.01 -23.11
CA PRO A 291 12.75 -15.43 -22.78
C PRO A 291 11.72 -15.74 -21.70
N ASP A 292 11.07 -16.90 -21.77
CA ASP A 292 10.07 -17.36 -20.79
C ASP A 292 10.66 -17.42 -19.37
N ALA A 293 11.93 -17.81 -19.25
CA ALA A 293 12.66 -17.89 -17.98
C ALA A 293 12.74 -16.55 -17.22
N ALA A 294 12.68 -15.42 -17.93
CA ALA A 294 12.64 -14.10 -17.31
C ALA A 294 11.33 -13.87 -16.54
N PHE A 295 10.23 -14.42 -17.07
CA PHE A 295 8.90 -14.31 -16.47
C PHE A 295 8.72 -15.24 -15.28
N GLU A 296 9.38 -16.40 -15.25
CA GLU A 296 9.39 -17.28 -14.08
C GLU A 296 9.91 -16.56 -12.85
N LYS A 297 11.11 -15.96 -12.95
CA LYS A 297 11.75 -15.27 -11.84
C LYS A 297 10.92 -14.11 -11.29
N ILE A 298 10.31 -13.31 -12.17
CA ILE A 298 9.49 -12.18 -11.72
C ILE A 298 8.16 -12.64 -11.11
N LEU A 299 7.55 -13.70 -11.64
CA LEU A 299 6.32 -14.25 -11.07
C LEU A 299 6.58 -14.97 -9.73
N ASP A 300 7.74 -15.61 -9.57
CA ASP A 300 8.20 -16.17 -8.30
C ASP A 300 8.42 -15.07 -7.27
N LEU A 301 9.05 -13.96 -7.67
CA LEU A 301 9.16 -12.77 -6.83
C LEU A 301 7.76 -12.33 -6.39
N PHE A 302 6.82 -12.12 -7.32
CA PHE A 302 5.47 -11.66 -6.99
C PHE A 302 4.72 -12.64 -6.07
N ALA A 303 4.91 -13.95 -6.24
CA ALA A 303 4.32 -14.98 -5.40
C ALA A 303 4.86 -15.00 -3.96
N GLY A 304 6.08 -14.48 -3.75
CA GLY A 304 6.68 -14.33 -2.42
C GLY A 304 6.01 -13.26 -1.54
N TYR A 305 5.12 -12.44 -2.11
CA TYR A 305 4.47 -11.33 -1.43
C TYR A 305 2.93 -11.46 -1.42
N SER A 306 2.32 -10.90 -0.38
CA SER A 306 0.86 -10.76 -0.28
C SER A 306 0.43 -9.46 -0.99
N TRP A 307 -0.68 -9.48 -1.72
CA TRP A 307 -1.15 -8.34 -2.51
C TRP A 307 -2.52 -7.92 -1.97
N ASN A 308 -2.60 -6.76 -1.32
CA ASN A 308 -3.83 -6.24 -0.72
C ASN A 308 -4.18 -4.86 -1.26
N LEU A 309 -5.48 -4.65 -1.52
CA LEU A 309 -6.05 -3.38 -2.02
C LEU A 309 -6.66 -2.52 -0.93
N ASP A 310 -6.91 -3.12 0.22
CA ASP A 310 -7.73 -2.53 1.24
C ASP A 310 -6.80 -1.89 2.27
N ASP A 311 -7.02 -0.61 2.58
CA ASP A 311 -6.46 0.05 3.77
C ASP A 311 -7.09 -0.48 5.08
N THR A 312 -7.73 -1.65 5.03
CA THR A 312 -8.41 -2.26 6.17
C THR A 312 -7.42 -2.88 7.13
N VAL A 313 -7.64 -2.56 8.40
CA VAL A 313 -6.91 -3.02 9.58
C VAL A 313 -6.85 -4.55 9.61
N GLY A 314 -5.65 -5.13 9.55
CA GLY A 314 -5.45 -6.59 9.71
C GLY A 314 -4.57 -7.29 8.67
N GLY A 315 -3.84 -6.54 7.84
CA GLY A 315 -2.92 -7.10 6.85
C GLY A 315 -1.83 -8.03 7.41
N LYS A 316 -1.57 -9.15 6.72
CA LYS A 316 -0.46 -10.08 6.93
C LYS A 316 0.90 -9.42 6.78
N GLU A 317 1.91 -9.99 7.45
CA GLU A 317 3.30 -9.51 7.53
C GLU A 317 4.07 -9.33 6.19
N ASN A 318 3.48 -9.56 5.01
CA ASN A 318 4.14 -9.49 3.69
C ASN A 318 3.33 -8.71 2.62
N GLU A 319 2.61 -7.65 2.98
CA GLU A 319 1.66 -7.00 2.07
C GLU A 319 2.19 -5.85 1.19
N ILE A 320 1.82 -5.90 -0.10
CA ILE A 320 1.99 -4.88 -1.13
C ILE A 320 0.64 -4.19 -1.35
N ASN A 321 0.60 -2.87 -1.22
CA ASN A 321 -0.60 -2.05 -1.38
C ASN A 321 -0.52 -1.10 -2.60
N PRO A 322 -1.62 -0.45 -3.01
CA PRO A 322 -1.63 0.46 -4.15
C PRO A 322 -0.69 1.66 -4.04
N ALA A 323 -0.36 2.10 -2.81
CA ALA A 323 0.62 3.16 -2.60
C ALA A 323 2.06 2.72 -2.97
N VAL A 324 2.40 1.45 -2.71
CA VAL A 324 3.66 0.85 -3.17
C VAL A 324 3.72 0.80 -4.69
N LEU A 325 2.61 0.44 -5.36
CA LEU A 325 2.48 0.49 -6.82
C LEU A 325 2.71 1.90 -7.36
N GLY A 326 2.05 2.90 -6.77
CA GLY A 326 2.20 4.31 -7.15
C GLY A 326 3.64 4.80 -7.02
N TYR A 327 4.34 4.44 -5.94
CA TYR A 327 5.73 4.81 -5.74
C TYR A 327 6.69 4.10 -6.72
N ILE A 328 6.45 2.82 -7.07
CA ILE A 328 7.24 2.13 -8.12
C ILE A 328 7.08 2.86 -9.45
N PHE A 329 5.83 3.18 -9.79
CA PHE A 329 5.49 3.89 -11.02
C PHE A 329 6.21 5.25 -11.08
N GLU A 330 6.10 6.05 -10.02
CA GLU A 330 6.76 7.37 -9.96
C GLU A 330 8.28 7.29 -9.99
N LYS A 331 8.91 6.27 -9.40
CA LYS A 331 10.37 6.19 -9.32
C LYS A 331 11.04 5.60 -10.56
N TYR A 332 10.38 4.67 -11.26
CA TYR A 332 10.99 3.89 -12.36
C TYR A 332 10.47 4.25 -13.75
N ILE A 333 9.30 4.88 -13.85
CA ILE A 333 8.72 5.32 -15.14
C ILE A 333 8.87 6.84 -15.30
N ASN A 334 8.82 7.60 -14.21
CA ASN A 334 8.82 9.07 -14.28
C ASN A 334 10.23 9.68 -14.33
N GLN A 335 10.82 9.72 -15.53
CA GLN A 335 11.85 10.70 -15.87
C GLN A 335 11.23 11.80 -16.74
N LYS A 336 10.53 12.74 -16.08
CA LYS A 336 10.14 14.10 -16.54
C LYS A 336 9.21 14.25 -17.76
N ALA A 337 8.91 13.22 -18.55
CA ALA A 337 8.25 13.44 -19.85
C ALA A 337 6.71 13.28 -19.89
N PHE A 338 6.05 12.59 -18.95
CA PHE A 338 4.66 12.15 -19.15
C PHE A 338 3.62 12.51 -18.08
N GLY A 339 3.96 13.26 -17.02
CA GLY A 339 2.96 13.82 -16.10
C GLY A 339 2.06 12.80 -15.38
N ALA A 340 2.47 11.52 -15.36
CA ALA A 340 1.68 10.45 -14.76
C ALA A 340 2.02 10.34 -13.26
N TYR A 341 1.31 11.15 -12.47
CA TYR A 341 1.35 11.11 -11.01
C TYR A 341 0.27 10.15 -10.49
N TYR A 342 0.60 9.34 -9.48
CA TYR A 342 -0.41 8.53 -8.84
C TYR A 342 -1.48 9.45 -8.23
N THR A 343 -2.71 9.33 -8.72
CA THR A 343 -3.82 10.13 -8.22
C THR A 343 -4.33 9.49 -6.94
N ARG A 344 -4.14 10.18 -5.82
CA ARG A 344 -4.44 9.64 -4.50
C ARG A 344 -5.91 9.19 -4.38
N PRO A 345 -6.20 8.13 -3.58
CA PRO A 345 -7.55 7.60 -3.42
C PRO A 345 -8.60 8.66 -3.08
N GLU A 346 -8.24 9.72 -2.36
CA GLU A 346 -9.21 10.76 -1.99
C GLU A 346 -9.65 11.62 -3.17
N ILE A 347 -8.79 11.77 -4.18
CA ILE A 347 -9.10 12.49 -5.42
C ILE A 347 -9.97 11.59 -6.31
N THR A 348 -9.63 10.30 -6.44
CA THR A 348 -10.45 9.36 -7.22
C THR A 348 -11.82 9.13 -6.57
N GLU A 349 -11.89 9.02 -5.24
CA GLU A 349 -13.15 8.92 -4.47
C GLU A 349 -14.01 10.18 -4.61
N TYR A 350 -13.42 11.37 -4.47
CA TYR A 350 -14.14 12.64 -4.69
C TYR A 350 -14.73 12.73 -6.11
N LEU A 351 -13.94 12.33 -7.12
CA LEU A 351 -14.41 12.33 -8.51
C LEU A 351 -15.53 11.31 -8.71
N CYS A 352 -15.41 10.10 -8.15
CA CYS A 352 -16.46 9.08 -8.23
C CYS A 352 -17.75 9.50 -7.51
N ASP A 353 -17.65 10.12 -6.33
CA ASP A 353 -18.82 10.60 -5.59
C ASP A 353 -19.60 11.68 -6.37
N ARG A 354 -18.88 12.62 -6.96
CA ARG A 354 -19.50 13.71 -7.73
C ARG A 354 -20.00 13.29 -9.11
N THR A 355 -19.55 12.16 -9.64
CA THR A 355 -19.91 11.69 -11.00
C THR A 355 -20.77 10.44 -10.94
N ILE A 356 -20.21 9.33 -10.48
CA ILE A 356 -20.84 8.00 -10.47
C ILE A 356 -21.99 7.95 -9.45
N ASN A 357 -21.76 8.35 -8.19
CA ASN A 357 -22.82 8.28 -7.18
C ASN A 357 -24.00 9.19 -7.54
N LYS A 358 -23.70 10.41 -8.00
CA LYS A 358 -24.73 11.33 -8.50
C LYS A 358 -25.51 10.75 -9.69
N LEU A 359 -24.82 10.18 -10.68
CA LEU A 359 -25.45 9.56 -11.84
C LEU A 359 -26.36 8.39 -11.46
N ILE A 360 -25.93 7.55 -10.51
CA ILE A 360 -26.72 6.43 -10.00
C ILE A 360 -27.96 6.96 -9.25
N LEU A 361 -27.80 7.92 -8.35
CA LEU A 361 -28.90 8.56 -7.62
C LEU A 361 -29.92 9.19 -8.57
N ASP A 362 -29.46 9.93 -9.58
CA ASP A 362 -30.33 10.58 -10.56
C ASP A 362 -31.13 9.53 -11.35
N ARG A 363 -30.49 8.42 -11.78
CA ARG A 363 -31.20 7.32 -12.46
C ARG A 363 -32.20 6.59 -11.57
N VAL A 364 -31.85 6.32 -10.32
CA VAL A 364 -32.75 5.67 -9.36
C VAL A 364 -33.96 6.55 -9.09
N ASN A 365 -33.75 7.85 -8.87
CA ASN A 365 -34.83 8.81 -8.65
C ASN A 365 -35.74 8.96 -9.88
N GLN A 366 -35.17 8.98 -11.09
CA GLN A 366 -35.97 8.98 -12.32
C GLN A 366 -36.84 7.73 -12.44
N SER A 367 -36.29 6.55 -12.14
CA SER A 367 -37.02 5.27 -12.16
C SER A 367 -38.16 5.21 -11.12
N LEU A 368 -37.92 5.73 -9.92
CA LEU A 368 -38.94 5.82 -8.87
C LEU A 368 -40.06 6.80 -9.22
N ASN A 369 -39.72 7.93 -9.84
CA ASN A 369 -40.70 8.95 -10.26
C ASN A 369 -41.53 8.52 -11.49
N SER A 370 -40.96 7.74 -12.41
CA SER A 370 -41.71 7.13 -13.52
C SER A 370 -42.61 5.98 -13.08
N SER A 371 -42.26 5.27 -11.99
CA SER A 371 -43.10 4.22 -11.41
C SER A 371 -44.33 4.81 -10.68
N ASN A 372 -44.18 5.92 -9.96
CA ASN A 372 -45.27 6.58 -9.24
C ASN A 372 -46.27 7.34 -10.12
N SER A 373 -45.97 7.56 -11.40
CA SER A 373 -46.87 8.21 -12.36
C SER A 373 -47.78 7.22 -13.11
N SER A 374 -47.71 5.92 -12.80
CA SER A 374 -48.45 4.85 -13.49
C SER A 374 -49.65 4.27 -12.72
N SER A 375 -50.08 4.88 -11.60
CA SER A 375 -51.36 4.53 -10.95
C SER A 375 -52.39 5.64 -11.05
N PRO A 376 -53.22 5.69 -12.11
CA PRO A 376 -54.52 6.31 -12.02
C PRO A 376 -55.47 5.35 -11.31
N LEU A 377 -55.96 5.79 -10.14
CA LEU A 377 -57.11 5.22 -9.46
C LEU A 377 -58.26 5.01 -10.45
N THR A 378 -58.62 3.74 -10.70
CA THR A 378 -59.92 3.38 -11.27
C THR A 378 -60.92 3.30 -10.12
N LYS A 379 -61.85 4.25 -10.10
CA LYS A 379 -63.17 4.11 -9.49
C LYS A 379 -64.20 3.96 -10.60
#